data_AF-A0A241VKV1-F1
#
_entry.id   AF-A0A241VKV1-F1
#
_cell.length_a   1.000
_cell.length_b   1.000
_cell.length_c   1.000
_cell.angle_alpha   90.00
_cell.angle_beta   90.00
_cell.angle_gamma   90.00
#
_symmetry.space_group_name_H-M   'P 1'
#
loop_
_entity.id
_entity.type
_entity.pdbx_description
1 polymer ?
#
loop_
_entity_poly.entity_id
_entity_poly.type
_entity_poly.pdbx_seq_one_letter_code
_entity_poly.pdbx_strand_id
1 'polypeptide(L)'
;MNSESSVYHKRRHSARTTDEYLFNQLVPYLGNKRRLLHLILEALESTGTLNSKNGRAPIFADFFAGSGVVSRLARQNGYRVIANDWEPYSHALNSAILSCTEAPAFKELGGYQKAIDYLNRLPEVKGWVTHNLCPRNDEIYDPARDRLFFKRRNGMRIDAIRQQIAAWQAQGAIDDVEMSALLAPLLYSASFVSNTSGVFKSFHHGWGGKTQTALERIESLLWLTPSRFCAIGEPKKPAAEMWCVDAQHLANQMSSFEVDVAYLDPPYNQHAYGSNYHVLNALTLWDQADLPTPDTKGYKSGIDRAWRKERPSQYNSSKHAKEAYEKLVATINARYILTSYSTDGNIEAGDLLQANLKRGRVTLLTQDVPRYRVSKQRQSERARVLEFIVITDTHAKSGPPLRQLLGQLYHFAELGGVDTTGVSTQLALW
;
A
#
# COMPACT_ATOMS: atom_id res chain seq x y z
N MET A 1 10.51 -1.90 -22.27
CA MET A 1 10.54 -0.51 -21.76
C MET A 1 11.96 -0.25 -21.28
N ASN A 2 12.55 0.95 -21.43
CA ASN A 2 13.91 1.21 -20.93
C ASN A 2 13.92 1.14 -19.39
N SER A 3 14.91 0.47 -18.81
CA SER A 3 15.07 0.29 -17.35
C SER A 3 14.99 1.60 -16.56
N GLU A 4 15.43 2.72 -17.16
CA GLU A 4 15.35 4.08 -16.57
C GLU A 4 13.93 4.51 -16.14
N SER A 5 12.88 4.05 -16.84
CA SER A 5 11.49 4.41 -16.50
C SER A 5 10.98 3.77 -15.20
N SER A 6 11.63 2.70 -14.74
CA SER A 6 11.28 1.99 -13.51
C SER A 6 12.09 2.45 -12.28
N VAL A 7 13.16 3.22 -12.50
CA VAL A 7 14.03 3.70 -11.42
C VAL A 7 13.38 4.89 -10.73
N TYR A 8 13.14 4.79 -9.42
CA TYR A 8 12.45 5.84 -8.68
C TYR A 8 13.37 7.05 -8.38
N HIS A 9 12.95 8.23 -8.87
CA HIS A 9 13.59 9.50 -8.59
C HIS A 9 12.68 10.40 -7.73
N LYS A 10 13.10 10.69 -6.49
CA LYS A 10 12.26 11.40 -5.50
C LYS A 10 11.66 12.73 -6.00
N ARG A 11 12.40 13.53 -6.78
CA ARG A 11 11.93 14.82 -7.30
C ARG A 11 11.01 14.67 -8.50
N ARG A 12 11.40 13.84 -9.47
CA ARG A 12 10.64 13.59 -10.72
C ARG A 12 9.35 12.81 -10.46
N HIS A 13 9.40 11.81 -9.58
CA HIS A 13 8.31 10.89 -9.26
C HIS A 13 7.58 11.29 -7.97
N SER A 14 7.54 12.60 -7.69
CA SER A 14 6.71 13.14 -6.61
C SER A 14 5.25 12.80 -6.91
N ALA A 15 4.62 12.01 -6.04
CA ALA A 15 3.23 11.56 -6.22
C ALA A 15 2.21 12.71 -6.41
N ARG A 16 2.57 13.93 -5.97
CA ARG A 16 1.72 15.13 -6.07
C ARG A 16 1.67 15.70 -7.49
N THR A 17 2.80 15.65 -8.20
CA THR A 17 3.04 16.45 -9.41
C THR A 17 3.38 15.61 -10.63
N THR A 18 3.71 14.33 -10.45
CA THR A 18 4.04 13.45 -11.58
C THR A 18 2.79 13.02 -12.33
N ASP A 19 2.89 13.02 -13.65
CA ASP A 19 1.87 12.45 -14.55
C ASP A 19 2.15 10.99 -14.91
N GLU A 20 3.23 10.41 -14.39
CA GLU A 20 3.56 9.01 -14.60
C GLU A 20 2.60 8.12 -13.80
N TYR A 21 1.78 7.33 -14.52
CA TYR A 21 0.80 6.39 -13.96
C TYR A 21 1.31 5.59 -12.75
N LEU A 22 2.55 5.09 -12.87
CA LEU A 22 3.20 4.27 -11.85
C LEU A 22 3.34 4.99 -10.51
N PHE A 23 3.56 6.30 -10.51
CA PHE A 23 3.90 7.08 -9.31
C PHE A 23 2.83 8.11 -8.91
N ASN A 24 1.88 8.42 -9.79
CA ASN A 24 0.83 9.40 -9.57
C ASN A 24 -0.07 9.02 -8.38
N GLN A 25 -0.27 9.98 -7.47
CA GLN A 25 -1.20 9.86 -6.33
C GLN A 25 -1.00 8.62 -5.43
N LEU A 26 0.23 8.10 -5.32
CA LEU A 26 0.55 7.06 -4.34
C LEU A 26 0.57 7.63 -2.91
N VAL A 27 -0.24 7.04 -2.02
CA VAL A 27 -0.21 7.38 -0.59
C VAL A 27 1.12 6.95 0.05
N PRO A 28 1.66 7.72 1.01
CA PRO A 28 2.71 7.22 1.90
C PRO A 28 2.29 5.90 2.55
N TYR A 29 3.11 4.88 2.37
CA TYR A 29 2.81 3.52 2.79
C TYR A 29 4.04 2.87 3.43
N LEU A 30 3.85 2.21 4.58
CA LEU A 30 4.88 1.40 5.22
C LEU A 30 5.25 0.26 4.27
N GLY A 31 6.55 -0.02 4.13
CA GLY A 31 7.01 -1.07 3.21
C GLY A 31 6.89 -0.76 1.71
N ASN A 32 6.53 0.47 1.31
CA ASN A 32 6.31 0.78 -0.12
C ASN A 32 7.51 0.41 -1.01
N LYS A 33 7.21 -0.26 -2.14
CA LYS A 33 8.20 -0.84 -3.05
C LYS A 33 8.70 0.09 -4.15
N ARG A 34 8.39 1.40 -4.08
CA ARG A 34 8.80 2.38 -5.11
C ARG A 34 10.29 2.33 -5.46
N ARG A 35 11.15 2.16 -4.45
CA ARG A 35 12.60 2.08 -4.65
C ARG A 35 13.08 0.74 -5.21
N LEU A 36 12.27 -0.31 -5.09
CA LEU A 36 12.58 -1.67 -5.52
C LEU A 36 11.93 -2.05 -6.85
N LEU A 37 11.20 -1.13 -7.51
CA LEU A 37 10.47 -1.45 -8.74
C LEU A 37 11.37 -1.96 -9.88
N HIS A 38 12.59 -1.42 -10.01
CA HIS A 38 13.56 -1.92 -10.98
C HIS A 38 13.98 -3.37 -10.69
N LEU A 39 14.19 -3.73 -9.42
CA LEU A 39 14.52 -5.10 -9.00
C LEU A 39 13.32 -6.05 -9.22
N ILE A 40 12.10 -5.58 -8.95
CA ILE A 40 10.88 -6.35 -9.23
C ILE A 40 10.68 -6.54 -10.74
N LEU A 41 10.98 -5.51 -11.54
CA LEU A 41 10.93 -5.61 -13.00
C LEU A 41 11.98 -6.61 -13.51
N GLU A 42 13.21 -6.57 -12.99
CA GLU A 42 14.25 -7.56 -13.30
C GLU A 42 13.82 -8.98 -12.92
N ALA A 43 13.18 -9.15 -11.75
CA ALA A 43 12.61 -10.43 -11.34
C ALA A 43 11.56 -10.90 -12.36
N LEU A 44 10.63 -10.03 -12.77
CA LEU A 44 9.63 -10.34 -13.80
C LEU A 44 10.26 -10.68 -15.15
N GLU A 45 11.29 -9.96 -15.58
CA GLU A 45 12.04 -10.24 -16.81
C GLU A 45 12.69 -11.62 -16.77
N SER A 46 13.30 -11.99 -15.65
CA SER A 46 13.93 -13.30 -15.48
C SER A 46 12.95 -14.47 -15.57
N THR A 47 11.67 -14.25 -15.27
CA THR A 47 10.62 -15.28 -15.43
C THR A 47 10.25 -15.53 -16.90
N GLY A 48 10.57 -14.59 -17.79
CA GLY A 48 10.18 -14.63 -19.19
C GLY A 48 8.68 -14.43 -19.46
N THR A 49 7.89 -14.04 -18.46
CA THR A 49 6.42 -13.93 -18.59
C THR A 49 5.94 -12.60 -19.21
N LEU A 50 6.76 -11.53 -19.16
CA LEU A 50 6.44 -10.20 -19.71
C LEU A 50 6.13 -10.19 -21.22
N ASN A 51 6.74 -11.10 -21.99
CA ASN A 51 6.65 -11.15 -23.45
C ASN A 51 5.88 -12.41 -23.89
N SER A 52 4.65 -12.57 -23.40
CA SER A 52 3.81 -13.73 -23.74
C SER A 52 3.66 -13.86 -25.27
N LYS A 53 4.30 -14.88 -25.84
CA LYS A 53 4.28 -15.18 -27.28
C LYS A 53 2.95 -15.79 -27.75
N ASN A 54 2.05 -16.11 -26.82
CA ASN A 54 0.87 -16.94 -27.05
C ASN A 54 -0.41 -16.10 -27.26
N GLY A 55 -0.30 -14.79 -27.44
CA GLY A 55 -1.44 -13.91 -27.71
C GLY A 55 -2.39 -13.65 -26.53
N ARG A 56 -2.20 -14.28 -25.37
CA ARG A 56 -2.90 -13.93 -24.11
C ARG A 56 -2.02 -13.09 -23.19
N ALA A 57 -2.63 -12.11 -22.51
CA ALA A 57 -1.99 -11.41 -21.42
C ALA A 57 -1.67 -12.39 -20.26
N PRO A 58 -0.44 -12.38 -19.72
CA PRO A 58 -0.11 -13.16 -18.54
C PRO A 58 -0.87 -12.64 -17.31
N ILE A 59 -1.12 -13.50 -16.32
CA ILE A 59 -1.83 -13.16 -15.09
C ILE A 59 -0.82 -12.93 -13.96
N PHE A 60 -0.87 -11.75 -13.34
CA PHE A 60 -0.09 -11.38 -12.16
C PHE A 60 -1.02 -11.24 -10.95
N ALA A 61 -0.79 -12.04 -9.91
CA ALA A 61 -1.58 -12.02 -8.67
C ALA A 61 -0.79 -11.35 -7.54
N ASP A 62 -1.18 -10.15 -7.12
CA ASP A 62 -0.61 -9.39 -6.01
C ASP A 62 -1.41 -9.64 -4.73
N PHE A 63 -0.90 -10.44 -3.79
CA PHE A 63 -1.63 -10.82 -2.58
C PHE A 63 -1.67 -9.73 -1.50
N PHE A 64 -0.79 -8.73 -1.61
CA PHE A 64 -0.55 -7.69 -0.60
C PHE A 64 -0.33 -6.31 -1.26
N ALA A 65 -1.32 -5.88 -2.04
CA ALA A 65 -1.18 -4.76 -2.96
C ALA A 65 -0.83 -3.42 -2.28
N GLY A 66 -1.30 -3.17 -1.06
CA GLY A 66 -1.07 -1.92 -0.34
C GLY A 66 -1.41 -0.68 -1.17
N SER A 67 -0.44 0.22 -1.37
CA SER A 67 -0.63 1.39 -2.24
C SER A 67 -0.79 1.08 -3.75
N GLY A 68 -0.63 -0.19 -4.16
CA GLY A 68 -0.82 -0.70 -5.51
C GLY A 68 0.36 -0.51 -6.47
N VAL A 69 1.51 0.00 -6.01
CA VAL A 69 2.62 0.36 -6.93
C VAL A 69 3.17 -0.84 -7.70
N VAL A 70 3.22 -2.04 -7.12
CA VAL A 70 3.69 -3.25 -7.80
C VAL A 70 2.64 -3.77 -8.77
N SER A 71 1.37 -3.83 -8.34
CA SER A 71 0.23 -4.07 -9.24
C SER A 71 0.22 -3.12 -10.45
N ARG A 72 0.51 -1.82 -10.25
CA ARG A 72 0.64 -0.84 -11.34
C ARG A 72 1.81 -1.16 -12.26
N LEU A 73 2.97 -1.55 -11.72
CA LEU A 73 4.13 -1.99 -12.51
C LEU A 73 3.76 -3.18 -13.39
N ALA A 74 3.11 -4.21 -12.83
CA ALA A 74 2.67 -5.37 -13.60
C ALA A 74 1.69 -4.96 -14.71
N ARG A 75 0.66 -4.18 -14.38
CA ARG A 75 -0.31 -3.70 -15.38
C ARG A 75 0.35 -2.90 -16.52
N GLN A 76 1.28 -2.00 -16.19
CA GLN A 76 2.03 -1.23 -17.18
C GLN A 76 2.94 -2.10 -18.06
N ASN A 77 3.22 -3.32 -17.65
CA ASN A 77 3.96 -4.30 -18.43
C ASN A 77 3.07 -5.38 -19.07
N GLY A 78 1.76 -5.12 -19.20
CA GLY A 78 0.85 -5.94 -20.01
C GLY A 78 0.25 -7.15 -19.31
N TYR A 79 0.42 -7.29 -17.99
CA TYR A 79 -0.31 -8.32 -17.24
C TYR A 79 -1.78 -7.95 -17.06
N ARG A 80 -2.62 -8.98 -17.04
CA ARG A 80 -3.91 -8.92 -16.34
C ARG A 80 -3.62 -9.08 -14.85
N VAL A 81 -4.10 -8.18 -14.02
CA VAL A 81 -3.75 -8.16 -12.59
C VAL A 81 -4.91 -8.68 -11.73
N ILE A 82 -4.61 -9.55 -10.78
CA ILE A 82 -5.49 -9.86 -9.65
C ILE A 82 -4.81 -9.27 -8.43
N ALA A 83 -5.33 -8.17 -7.90
CA ALA A 83 -4.75 -7.50 -6.74
C ALA A 83 -5.61 -7.74 -5.50
N ASN A 84 -4.98 -7.86 -4.34
CA ASN A 84 -5.65 -8.06 -3.08
C ASN A 84 -4.96 -7.30 -1.96
N ASP A 85 -5.75 -6.78 -1.05
CA ASP A 85 -5.28 -6.37 0.25
C ASP A 85 -6.40 -6.57 1.26
N TRP A 86 -6.07 -6.76 2.52
CA TRP A 86 -7.11 -6.89 3.54
C TRP A 86 -7.72 -5.53 3.92
N GLU A 87 -7.11 -4.41 3.56
CA GLU A 87 -7.56 -3.08 3.99
C GLU A 87 -8.50 -2.39 2.97
N PRO A 88 -9.68 -1.87 3.40
CA PRO A 88 -10.64 -1.24 2.49
C PRO A 88 -10.08 -0.03 1.75
N TYR A 89 -9.25 0.80 2.39
CA TYR A 89 -8.63 1.93 1.69
C TYR A 89 -7.74 1.45 0.53
N SER A 90 -7.08 0.29 0.65
CA SER A 90 -6.22 -0.25 -0.42
C SER A 90 -7.09 -0.65 -1.61
N HIS A 91 -8.21 -1.34 -1.36
CA HIS A 91 -9.19 -1.65 -2.38
C HIS A 91 -9.70 -0.38 -3.10
N ALA A 92 -10.11 0.65 -2.34
CA ALA A 92 -10.63 1.89 -2.92
C ALA A 92 -9.59 2.71 -3.71
N LEU A 93 -8.34 2.75 -3.25
CA LEU A 93 -7.23 3.41 -3.96
C LEU A 93 -6.91 2.75 -5.30
N ASN A 94 -7.06 1.43 -5.38
CA ASN A 94 -6.51 0.64 -6.49
C ASN A 94 -7.55 0.23 -7.53
N SER A 95 -8.81 0.01 -7.15
CA SER A 95 -9.80 -0.67 -8.02
C SER A 95 -9.96 0.01 -9.38
N ALA A 96 -10.34 1.29 -9.43
CA ALA A 96 -10.49 2.00 -10.71
C ALA A 96 -9.14 2.20 -11.42
N ILE A 97 -8.09 2.54 -10.67
CA ILE A 97 -6.76 2.84 -11.24
C ILE A 97 -6.15 1.62 -11.92
N LEU A 98 -6.33 0.42 -11.37
CA LEU A 98 -5.83 -0.82 -11.95
C LEU A 98 -6.75 -1.36 -13.05
N SER A 99 -8.07 -1.28 -12.88
CA SER A 99 -9.02 -1.92 -13.80
C SER A 99 -9.29 -1.12 -15.08
N CYS A 100 -9.33 0.21 -15.01
CA CYS A 100 -9.73 1.06 -16.14
C CYS A 100 -8.54 1.49 -16.99
N THR A 101 -8.67 1.44 -18.33
CA THR A 101 -7.67 1.95 -19.29
C THR A 101 -7.73 3.47 -19.48
N GLU A 102 -8.86 4.06 -19.14
CA GLU A 102 -9.14 5.49 -19.16
C GLU A 102 -10.00 5.86 -17.95
N ALA A 103 -10.23 7.15 -17.74
CA ALA A 103 -11.14 7.58 -16.70
C ALA A 103 -12.54 7.03 -16.95
N PRO A 104 -13.27 6.57 -15.90
CA PRO A 104 -14.67 6.19 -16.05
C PRO A 104 -15.51 7.31 -16.67
N ALA A 105 -16.65 6.94 -17.26
CA ALA A 105 -17.43 7.88 -18.06
C ALA A 105 -18.15 8.95 -17.22
N PHE A 106 -18.59 8.63 -15.99
CA PHE A 106 -19.41 9.48 -15.14
C PHE A 106 -20.60 10.06 -15.91
N LYS A 107 -21.43 9.17 -16.48
CA LYS A 107 -22.50 9.53 -17.42
C LYS A 107 -23.46 10.55 -16.83
N GLU A 108 -23.88 10.35 -15.59
CA GLU A 108 -24.82 11.23 -14.88
C GLU A 108 -24.17 12.55 -14.42
N LEU A 109 -22.83 12.61 -14.33
CA LEU A 109 -22.10 13.79 -13.87
C LEU A 109 -21.39 14.55 -15.02
N GLY A 110 -21.56 14.08 -16.25
CA GLY A 110 -21.01 14.70 -17.46
C GLY A 110 -19.50 14.56 -17.63
N GLY A 111 -18.87 13.55 -17.02
CA GLY A 111 -17.45 13.23 -17.16
C GLY A 111 -16.65 13.32 -15.85
N TYR A 112 -15.56 12.53 -15.77
CA TYR A 112 -14.69 12.46 -14.58
C TYR A 112 -14.17 13.84 -14.15
N GLN A 113 -13.69 14.65 -15.10
CA GLN A 113 -13.19 15.99 -14.80
C GLN A 113 -14.28 16.88 -14.18
N LYS A 114 -15.52 16.82 -14.70
CA LYS A 114 -16.63 17.62 -14.16
C LYS A 114 -17.01 17.19 -12.76
N ALA A 115 -17.00 15.88 -12.48
CA ALA A 115 -17.22 15.35 -11.14
C ALA A 115 -16.15 15.87 -10.16
N ILE A 116 -14.87 15.81 -10.53
CA ILE A 116 -13.76 16.35 -9.71
C ILE A 116 -13.91 17.87 -9.49
N ASP A 117 -14.21 18.63 -10.53
CA ASP A 117 -14.39 20.08 -10.44
C ASP A 117 -15.58 20.46 -9.56
N TYR A 118 -16.68 19.71 -9.65
CA TYR A 118 -17.84 19.89 -8.79
C TYR A 118 -17.46 19.67 -7.32
N LEU A 119 -16.81 18.54 -7.01
CA LEU A 119 -16.37 18.22 -5.65
C LEU A 119 -15.44 19.29 -5.07
N ASN A 120 -14.54 19.83 -5.89
CA ASN A 120 -13.61 20.88 -5.44
C ASN A 120 -14.30 22.22 -5.13
N ARG A 121 -15.44 22.51 -5.75
CA ARG A 121 -16.25 23.74 -5.58
C ARG A 121 -17.28 23.65 -4.47
N LEU A 122 -17.47 22.48 -3.86
CA LEU A 122 -18.43 22.30 -2.77
C LEU A 122 -18.13 23.29 -1.62
N PRO A 123 -19.19 23.89 -1.02
CA PRO A 123 -19.02 24.63 0.21
C PRO A 123 -18.57 23.70 1.33
N GLU A 124 -17.82 24.25 2.28
CA GLU A 124 -17.35 23.52 3.46
C GLU A 124 -18.52 23.09 4.35
N VAL A 125 -18.51 21.84 4.82
CA VAL A 125 -19.55 21.29 5.70
C VAL A 125 -18.91 20.70 6.94
N LYS A 126 -19.45 21.03 8.13
CA LYS A 126 -19.03 20.37 9.38
C LYS A 126 -19.70 19.00 9.46
N GLY A 127 -18.91 17.93 9.42
CA GLY A 127 -19.38 16.56 9.54
C GLY A 127 -18.49 15.71 10.44
N TRP A 128 -18.51 14.40 10.21
CA TRP A 128 -17.82 13.42 11.05
C TRP A 128 -16.31 13.66 11.14
N VAL A 129 -15.64 13.98 10.04
CA VAL A 129 -14.18 14.23 10.00
C VAL A 129 -13.83 15.47 10.80
N THR A 130 -14.62 16.53 10.63
CA THR A 130 -14.43 17.80 11.35
C THR A 130 -14.60 17.63 12.86
N HIS A 131 -15.54 16.77 13.30
CA HIS A 131 -15.77 16.51 14.73
C HIS A 131 -14.73 15.58 15.33
N ASN A 132 -14.32 14.55 14.60
CA ASN A 132 -13.52 13.47 15.18
C ASN A 132 -12.02 13.59 14.92
N LEU A 133 -11.60 14.18 13.80
CA LEU A 133 -10.20 14.14 13.34
C LEU A 133 -9.53 15.53 13.25
N CYS A 134 -10.27 16.58 13.58
CA CYS A 134 -9.81 17.97 13.53
C CYS A 134 -9.91 18.63 14.90
N PRO A 135 -9.14 19.72 15.13
CA PRO A 135 -9.32 20.50 16.33
C PRO A 135 -10.59 21.36 16.27
N ARG A 136 -11.01 21.85 17.44
CA ARG A 136 -12.08 22.85 17.55
C ARG A 136 -11.73 24.16 16.83
N ASN A 137 -10.46 24.55 16.82
CA ASN A 137 -9.93 25.71 16.11
C ASN A 137 -8.48 25.43 15.63
N ASP A 138 -8.06 25.98 14.49
CA ASP A 138 -6.79 25.65 13.85
C ASP A 138 -5.57 26.33 14.49
N GLU A 139 -5.80 27.45 15.18
CA GLU A 139 -4.80 28.29 15.83
C GLU A 139 -4.76 28.05 17.36
N ILE A 140 -5.92 27.80 17.95
CA ILE A 140 -6.16 27.63 19.40
C ILE A 140 -6.70 26.22 19.65
N TYR A 141 -5.80 25.28 19.93
CA TYR A 141 -6.12 23.87 20.15
C TYR A 141 -5.44 23.31 21.41
N ASP A 142 -5.99 22.22 21.93
CA ASP A 142 -5.45 21.44 23.04
C ASP A 142 -5.20 19.99 22.57
N PRO A 143 -3.95 19.56 22.33
CA PRO A 143 -3.65 18.19 21.88
C PRO A 143 -4.05 17.05 22.85
N ALA A 144 -4.49 17.38 24.08
CA ALA A 144 -5.10 16.42 25.00
C ALA A 144 -6.59 16.20 24.73
N ARG A 145 -7.28 17.16 24.10
CA ARG A 145 -8.73 17.16 23.85
C ARG A 145 -9.10 17.23 22.38
N ASP A 146 -8.18 17.62 21.52
CA ASP A 146 -8.33 17.77 20.08
C ASP A 146 -7.48 16.74 19.33
N ARG A 147 -8.04 16.14 18.28
CA ARG A 147 -7.24 15.39 17.31
C ARG A 147 -6.75 16.35 16.24
N LEU A 148 -5.47 16.29 15.92
CA LEU A 148 -4.86 17.17 14.92
C LEU A 148 -4.47 16.36 13.69
N PHE A 149 -5.35 15.51 13.14
CA PHE A 149 -5.02 14.85 11.87
C PHE A 149 -5.14 15.82 10.69
N PHE A 150 -6.14 16.69 10.72
CA PHE A 150 -6.37 17.68 9.69
C PHE A 150 -6.66 19.04 10.30
N LYS A 151 -6.24 20.11 9.62
CA LYS A 151 -6.82 21.43 9.86
C LYS A 151 -8.33 21.38 9.64
N ARG A 152 -9.09 22.11 10.43
CA ARG A 152 -10.54 22.13 10.46
C ARG A 152 -11.14 22.44 9.09
N ARG A 153 -10.57 23.41 8.36
CA ARG A 153 -10.97 23.70 6.96
C ARG A 153 -10.86 22.48 6.04
N ASN A 154 -9.78 21.70 6.17
CA ASN A 154 -9.59 20.50 5.37
C ASN A 154 -10.53 19.38 5.81
N GLY A 155 -10.81 19.26 7.11
CA GLY A 155 -11.85 18.37 7.62
C GLY A 155 -13.22 18.66 7.02
N MET A 156 -13.60 19.94 6.96
CA MET A 156 -14.91 20.34 6.42
C MET A 156 -15.03 20.12 4.90
N ARG A 157 -13.91 20.22 4.18
CA ARG A 157 -13.85 19.85 2.75
C ARG A 157 -13.95 18.34 2.56
N ILE A 158 -13.27 17.53 3.37
CA ILE A 158 -13.38 16.07 3.32
C ILE A 158 -14.82 15.65 3.59
N ASP A 159 -15.46 16.23 4.63
CA ASP A 159 -16.86 15.97 4.94
C ASP A 159 -17.79 16.30 3.77
N ALA A 160 -17.68 17.50 3.19
CA ALA A 160 -18.50 17.91 2.05
C ALA A 160 -18.32 16.97 0.84
N ILE A 161 -17.07 16.67 0.48
CA ILE A 161 -16.75 15.79 -0.65
C ILE A 161 -17.29 14.38 -0.39
N ARG A 162 -17.06 13.82 0.79
CA ARG A 162 -17.49 12.45 1.06
C ARG A 162 -18.99 12.29 1.18
N GLN A 163 -19.68 13.26 1.78
CA GLN A 163 -21.14 13.29 1.81
C GLN A 163 -21.70 13.33 0.39
N GLN A 164 -21.11 14.13 -0.50
CA GLN A 164 -21.55 14.18 -1.89
C GLN A 164 -21.30 12.86 -2.64
N ILE A 165 -20.14 12.22 -2.47
CA ILE A 165 -19.87 10.90 -3.07
C ILE A 165 -20.87 9.87 -2.57
N ALA A 166 -21.14 9.84 -1.26
CA ALA A 166 -22.12 8.92 -0.67
C ALA A 166 -23.54 9.19 -1.20
N ALA A 167 -23.91 10.47 -1.37
CA ALA A 167 -25.20 10.85 -1.94
C ALA A 167 -25.34 10.39 -3.40
N TRP A 168 -24.30 10.60 -4.23
CA TRP A 168 -24.30 10.11 -5.61
C TRP A 168 -24.41 8.59 -5.69
N GLN A 169 -23.70 7.86 -4.82
CA GLN A 169 -23.80 6.40 -4.77
C GLN A 169 -25.22 5.95 -4.36
N ALA A 170 -25.79 6.54 -3.31
CA ALA A 170 -27.13 6.20 -2.83
C ALA A 170 -28.23 6.52 -3.85
N GLN A 171 -28.01 7.53 -4.70
CA GLN A 171 -28.91 7.91 -5.80
C GLN A 171 -28.71 7.07 -7.07
N GLY A 172 -27.71 6.17 -7.10
CA GLY A 172 -27.34 5.43 -8.31
C GLY A 172 -26.71 6.28 -9.41
N ALA A 173 -26.25 7.49 -9.09
CA ALA A 173 -25.61 8.41 -10.05
C ALA A 173 -24.16 8.02 -10.38
N ILE A 174 -23.54 7.18 -9.54
CA ILE A 174 -22.23 6.58 -9.77
C ILE A 174 -22.25 5.09 -9.40
N ASP A 175 -21.46 4.29 -10.12
CA ASP A 175 -21.20 2.88 -9.76
C ASP A 175 -19.96 2.72 -8.86
N ASP A 176 -19.62 1.48 -8.50
CA ASP A 176 -18.47 1.19 -7.61
C ASP A 176 -17.11 1.57 -8.23
N VAL A 177 -16.99 1.51 -9.56
CA VAL A 177 -15.76 1.89 -10.29
C VAL A 177 -15.61 3.41 -10.28
N GLU A 178 -16.69 4.13 -10.59
CA GLU A 178 -16.77 5.58 -10.51
C GLU A 178 -16.54 6.08 -9.09
N MET A 179 -17.10 5.41 -8.07
CA MET A 179 -16.83 5.69 -6.67
C MET A 179 -15.33 5.52 -6.37
N SER A 180 -14.71 4.39 -6.73
CA SER A 180 -13.28 4.18 -6.54
C SER A 180 -12.44 5.26 -7.23
N ALA A 181 -12.81 5.69 -8.43
CA ALA A 181 -12.12 6.77 -9.17
C ALA A 181 -12.23 8.15 -8.50
N LEU A 182 -13.26 8.39 -7.67
CA LEU A 182 -13.38 9.60 -6.83
C LEU A 182 -12.70 9.44 -5.47
N LEU A 183 -12.72 8.24 -4.89
CA LEU A 183 -12.06 7.96 -3.61
C LEU A 183 -10.55 7.97 -3.72
N ALA A 184 -9.97 7.45 -4.79
CA ALA A 184 -8.52 7.42 -4.96
C ALA A 184 -7.86 8.81 -4.82
N PRO A 185 -8.28 9.87 -5.56
CA PRO A 185 -7.72 11.20 -5.39
C PRO A 185 -8.08 11.83 -4.04
N LEU A 186 -9.25 11.52 -3.46
CA LEU A 186 -9.63 12.01 -2.13
C LEU A 186 -8.73 11.45 -1.03
N LEU A 187 -8.53 10.13 -0.99
CA LEU A 187 -7.67 9.47 -0.02
C LEU A 187 -6.21 9.91 -0.17
N TYR A 188 -5.75 10.10 -1.41
CA TYR A 188 -4.45 10.70 -1.66
C TYR A 188 -4.37 12.13 -1.10
N SER A 189 -5.31 13.01 -1.43
CA SER A 189 -5.29 14.41 -0.98
C SER A 189 -5.46 14.54 0.53
N ALA A 190 -6.28 13.69 1.16
CA ALA A 190 -6.38 13.61 2.62
C ALA A 190 -5.03 13.20 3.22
N SER A 191 -4.41 12.14 2.71
CA SER A 191 -3.07 11.74 3.14
C SER A 191 -2.04 12.85 2.93
N PHE A 192 -2.13 13.55 1.80
CA PHE A 192 -1.30 14.69 1.50
C PHE A 192 -1.52 15.82 2.48
N VAL A 193 -2.71 16.22 2.93
CA VAL A 193 -2.82 17.35 3.89
C VAL A 193 -2.75 16.93 5.37
N SER A 194 -2.55 15.63 5.66
CA SER A 194 -2.55 15.10 7.02
C SER A 194 -1.36 15.56 7.87
N ASN A 195 -1.56 15.83 9.15
CA ASN A 195 -0.50 16.15 10.11
C ASN A 195 0.10 14.88 10.72
N THR A 196 0.69 14.05 9.86
CA THR A 196 1.31 12.76 10.22
C THR A 196 2.69 12.59 9.58
N SER A 197 3.40 11.53 9.94
CA SER A 197 4.65 11.09 9.29
C SER A 197 4.41 10.06 8.16
N GLY A 198 3.20 9.98 7.62
CA GLY A 198 2.82 8.98 6.61
C GLY A 198 2.17 7.71 7.17
N VAL A 199 1.90 7.68 8.48
CA VAL A 199 1.03 6.70 9.15
C VAL A 199 0.05 7.47 10.03
N PHE A 200 -1.19 7.01 10.11
CA PHE A 200 -2.30 7.61 10.86
C PHE A 200 -2.46 7.05 12.27
N LYS A 201 -1.57 6.17 12.74
CA LYS A 201 -1.61 5.68 14.14
C LYS A 201 -1.57 6.82 15.16
N SER A 202 -0.94 7.93 14.80
CA SER A 202 -0.86 9.16 15.59
C SER A 202 -0.73 10.38 14.68
N PHE A 203 -0.98 11.54 15.26
CA PHE A 203 -0.73 12.85 14.65
C PHE A 203 0.41 13.56 15.39
N HIS A 204 1.04 14.54 14.73
CA HIS A 204 2.11 15.32 15.36
C HIS A 204 1.58 16.17 16.52
N HIS A 205 2.40 16.37 17.55
CA HIS A 205 2.08 17.26 18.66
C HIS A 205 2.20 18.72 18.21
N GLY A 206 1.07 19.31 17.78
CA GLY A 206 1.03 20.56 17.03
C GLY A 206 1.27 20.34 15.53
N TRP A 207 1.11 21.40 14.73
CA TRP A 207 1.27 21.32 13.27
C TRP A 207 2.73 21.09 12.86
N GLY A 208 3.03 19.93 12.28
CA GLY A 208 4.38 19.53 11.89
C GLY A 208 5.29 19.17 13.07
N GLY A 209 4.75 19.09 14.28
CA GLY A 209 5.49 18.79 15.50
C GLY A 209 6.48 19.90 15.89
N LYS A 210 7.45 19.57 16.76
CA LYS A 210 8.46 20.53 17.25
C LYS A 210 9.29 21.18 16.15
N THR A 211 9.46 20.49 15.02
CA THR A 211 10.29 20.92 13.89
C THR A 211 9.48 21.51 12.74
N GLN A 212 8.17 21.71 12.91
CA GLN A 212 7.26 22.22 11.87
C GLN A 212 7.44 21.52 10.51
N THR A 213 7.67 20.20 10.56
CA THR A 213 8.03 19.42 9.39
C THR A 213 6.83 19.27 8.47
N ALA A 214 7.06 19.51 7.17
CA ALA A 214 6.03 19.46 6.14
C ALA A 214 4.83 20.39 6.40
N LEU A 215 5.05 21.53 7.07
CA LEU A 215 4.01 22.50 7.36
C LEU A 215 3.32 23.00 6.09
N GLU A 216 4.07 23.34 5.04
CA GLU A 216 3.53 23.75 3.73
C GLU A 216 2.43 22.80 3.22
N ARG A 217 2.68 21.50 3.35
CA ARG A 217 1.74 20.45 2.95
C ARG A 217 0.52 20.39 3.89
N ILE A 218 0.74 20.41 5.20
CA ILE A 218 -0.32 20.37 6.22
C ILE A 218 -1.25 21.58 6.11
N GLU A 219 -0.68 22.72 5.74
CA GLU A 219 -1.42 23.97 5.53
C GLU A 219 -2.01 24.09 4.13
N SER A 220 -1.64 23.23 3.19
CA SER A 220 -2.26 23.25 1.86
C SER A 220 -3.76 22.99 1.97
N LEU A 221 -4.53 23.64 1.09
CA LEU A 221 -5.95 23.33 0.93
C LEU A 221 -6.11 21.92 0.34
N LEU A 222 -7.02 21.13 0.88
CA LEU A 222 -7.38 19.86 0.26
C LEU A 222 -8.02 20.11 -1.11
N TRP A 223 -7.36 19.61 -2.15
CA TRP A 223 -7.79 19.77 -3.53
C TRP A 223 -7.65 18.45 -4.25
N LEU A 224 -8.67 18.06 -5.01
CA LEU A 224 -8.66 16.84 -5.80
C LEU A 224 -8.06 17.12 -7.17
N THR A 225 -7.13 16.28 -7.59
CA THR A 225 -6.66 16.23 -8.98
C THR A 225 -7.09 14.89 -9.60
N PRO A 226 -7.42 14.84 -10.90
CA PRO A 226 -7.77 13.57 -11.56
C PRO A 226 -6.63 12.55 -11.47
N SER A 227 -6.96 11.30 -11.18
CA SER A 227 -5.99 10.20 -11.22
C SER A 227 -5.54 9.90 -12.65
N ARG A 228 -4.32 9.36 -12.78
CA ARG A 228 -3.81 8.82 -14.05
C ARG A 228 -4.16 7.35 -14.19
N PHE A 229 -4.57 6.95 -15.40
CA PHE A 229 -4.91 5.58 -15.77
C PHE A 229 -3.89 5.06 -16.78
N CYS A 230 -3.68 3.74 -16.82
CA CYS A 230 -2.74 3.14 -17.75
C CYS A 230 -3.47 2.74 -19.04
N ALA A 231 -3.04 3.29 -20.17
CA ALA A 231 -3.66 3.03 -21.47
C ALA A 231 -3.44 1.59 -21.99
N ILE A 232 -2.61 0.79 -21.32
CA ILE A 232 -2.33 -0.60 -21.70
C ILE A 232 -3.49 -1.49 -21.23
N GLY A 233 -4.06 -2.22 -22.18
CA GLY A 233 -5.18 -3.14 -21.98
C GLY A 233 -6.15 -3.10 -23.16
N GLU A 234 -7.15 -3.97 -23.13
CA GLU A 234 -8.24 -3.95 -24.10
C GLU A 234 -9.32 -2.95 -23.64
N PRO A 235 -9.78 -2.04 -24.51
CA PRO A 235 -10.90 -1.17 -24.18
C PRO A 235 -12.13 -1.98 -23.76
N LYS A 236 -12.85 -1.53 -22.73
CA LYS A 236 -14.08 -2.14 -22.21
C LYS A 236 -13.92 -3.53 -21.58
N LYS A 237 -12.70 -4.03 -21.39
CA LYS A 237 -12.42 -5.19 -20.52
C LYS A 237 -11.62 -4.73 -19.31
N PRO A 238 -11.97 -5.15 -18.08
CA PRO A 238 -11.18 -4.81 -16.91
C PRO A 238 -9.78 -5.41 -17.02
N ALA A 239 -8.76 -4.56 -16.97
CA ALA A 239 -7.36 -4.97 -17.00
C ALA A 239 -6.91 -5.58 -15.66
N ALA A 240 -7.69 -5.35 -14.60
CA ALA A 240 -7.43 -5.86 -13.27
C ALA A 240 -8.72 -6.12 -12.50
N GLU A 241 -8.60 -6.98 -11.50
CA GLU A 241 -9.61 -7.26 -10.49
C GLU A 241 -9.00 -6.99 -9.10
N MET A 242 -9.75 -6.33 -8.22
CA MET A 242 -9.31 -6.01 -6.86
C MET A 242 -10.15 -6.76 -5.84
N TRP A 243 -9.49 -7.43 -4.91
CA TRP A 243 -10.09 -8.15 -3.80
C TRP A 243 -9.79 -7.45 -2.47
N CYS A 244 -10.69 -7.57 -1.51
CA CYS A 244 -10.55 -7.02 -0.17
C CYS A 244 -10.61 -8.12 0.91
N VAL A 245 -9.75 -9.14 0.81
CA VAL A 245 -9.81 -10.34 1.66
C VAL A 245 -8.43 -10.70 2.24
N ASP A 246 -8.43 -11.62 3.20
CA ASP A 246 -7.19 -12.25 3.66
C ASP A 246 -6.48 -12.99 2.52
N ALA A 247 -5.15 -12.90 2.46
CA ALA A 247 -4.35 -13.47 1.38
C ALA A 247 -4.50 -15.00 1.25
N GLN A 248 -4.64 -15.71 2.38
CA GLN A 248 -4.85 -17.15 2.37
C GLN A 248 -6.25 -17.50 1.83
N HIS A 249 -7.26 -16.67 2.13
CA HIS A 249 -8.58 -16.82 1.53
C HIS A 249 -8.53 -16.69 0.00
N LEU A 250 -7.87 -15.65 -0.52
CA LEU A 250 -7.70 -15.48 -1.96
C LEU A 250 -6.99 -16.68 -2.60
N ALA A 251 -5.92 -17.18 -1.98
CA ALA A 251 -5.17 -18.33 -2.50
C ALA A 251 -6.05 -19.58 -2.62
N ASN A 252 -6.98 -19.79 -1.68
CA ASN A 252 -7.95 -20.89 -1.75
C ASN A 252 -8.93 -20.70 -2.92
N GLN A 253 -9.47 -19.49 -3.12
CA GLN A 253 -10.41 -19.20 -4.20
C GLN A 253 -9.79 -19.41 -5.60
N MET A 254 -8.51 -19.08 -5.73
CA MET A 254 -7.78 -19.17 -7.01
C MET A 254 -7.16 -20.54 -7.28
N SER A 255 -7.25 -21.50 -6.35
CA SER A 255 -6.55 -22.78 -6.45
C SER A 255 -6.88 -23.61 -7.70
N SER A 256 -8.05 -23.39 -8.31
CA SER A 256 -8.53 -24.12 -9.49
C SER A 256 -7.85 -23.74 -10.81
N PHE A 257 -7.10 -22.64 -10.87
CA PHE A 257 -6.36 -22.22 -12.06
C PHE A 257 -4.96 -21.73 -11.71
N GLU A 258 -4.04 -21.90 -12.65
CA GLU A 258 -2.66 -21.43 -12.49
C GLU A 258 -2.50 -19.99 -12.98
N VAL A 259 -1.86 -19.14 -12.18
CA VAL A 259 -1.40 -17.80 -12.60
C VAL A 259 0.05 -17.83 -13.07
N ASP A 260 0.43 -16.91 -13.96
CA ASP A 260 1.80 -16.86 -14.47
C ASP A 260 2.79 -16.39 -13.39
N VAL A 261 2.39 -15.39 -12.57
CA VAL A 261 3.19 -14.89 -11.45
C VAL A 261 2.29 -14.57 -10.25
N ALA A 262 2.62 -15.11 -9.08
CA ALA A 262 2.11 -14.66 -7.79
C ALA A 262 3.17 -13.81 -7.08
N TYR A 263 2.79 -12.62 -6.61
CA TYR A 263 3.65 -11.70 -5.89
C TYR A 263 3.22 -11.56 -4.44
N LEU A 264 4.20 -11.74 -3.54
CA LEU A 264 4.04 -11.73 -2.09
C LEU A 264 4.91 -10.62 -1.49
N ASP A 265 4.27 -9.72 -0.75
CA ASP A 265 4.90 -8.67 0.05
C ASP A 265 4.25 -8.63 1.46
N PRO A 266 4.38 -9.71 2.24
CA PRO A 266 3.71 -9.78 3.53
C PRO A 266 4.27 -8.76 4.53
N PRO A 267 3.48 -8.33 5.52
CA PRO A 267 3.95 -7.45 6.59
C PRO A 267 5.24 -7.93 7.27
N TYR A 268 6.22 -7.02 7.40
CA TYR A 268 7.53 -7.30 8.00
C TYR A 268 7.55 -7.32 9.52
N ASN A 269 6.59 -6.67 10.18
CA ASN A 269 6.69 -6.37 11.61
C ASN A 269 5.30 -6.31 12.27
N GLN A 270 5.25 -5.96 13.55
CA GLN A 270 4.04 -5.91 14.37
C GLN A 270 3.07 -4.77 14.06
N HIS A 271 3.35 -3.95 13.05
CA HIS A 271 2.51 -2.83 12.68
C HIS A 271 1.25 -3.26 11.92
N ALA A 272 0.15 -3.42 12.65
CA ALA A 272 -1.16 -3.67 12.06
C ALA A 272 -1.61 -2.50 11.16
N TYR A 273 -1.79 -2.77 9.87
CA TYR A 273 -2.13 -1.77 8.86
C TYR A 273 -3.47 -1.10 9.15
N GLY A 274 -4.50 -1.85 9.55
CA GLY A 274 -5.79 -1.27 9.92
C GLY A 274 -5.71 -0.23 11.04
N SER A 275 -4.85 -0.42 12.05
CA SER A 275 -4.61 0.61 13.07
C SER A 275 -3.76 1.78 12.55
N ASN A 276 -2.74 1.48 11.75
CA ASN A 276 -1.81 2.48 11.21
C ASN A 276 -2.43 3.36 10.13
N TYR A 277 -3.49 2.92 9.47
CA TYR A 277 -4.17 3.62 8.38
C TYR A 277 -5.67 3.76 8.63
N HIS A 278 -6.10 3.65 9.90
CA HIS A 278 -7.52 3.68 10.28
C HIS A 278 -8.28 4.90 9.77
N VAL A 279 -7.65 6.07 9.69
CA VAL A 279 -8.26 7.27 9.11
C VAL A 279 -8.64 7.04 7.65
N LEU A 280 -7.76 6.42 6.85
CA LEU A 280 -8.09 6.11 5.45
C LEU A 280 -9.23 5.10 5.35
N ASN A 281 -9.28 4.11 6.26
CA ASN A 281 -10.41 3.19 6.35
C ASN A 281 -11.72 3.90 6.71
N ALA A 282 -11.71 4.80 7.70
CA ALA A 282 -12.90 5.58 8.06
C ALA A 282 -13.37 6.46 6.88
N LEU A 283 -12.44 7.08 6.16
CA LEU A 283 -12.76 7.83 4.93
C LEU A 283 -13.21 6.94 3.77
N THR A 284 -12.99 5.62 3.82
CA THR A 284 -13.36 4.67 2.77
C THR A 284 -14.69 3.97 3.06
N LEU A 285 -14.87 3.46 4.27
CA LEU A 285 -16.11 2.82 4.69
C LEU A 285 -17.21 3.85 4.90
N TRP A 286 -16.86 5.04 5.41
CA TRP A 286 -17.78 6.13 5.66
C TRP A 286 -18.99 5.73 6.52
N ASP A 287 -18.76 4.81 7.46
CA ASP A 287 -19.74 4.37 8.46
C ASP A 287 -20.05 5.43 9.53
N GLN A 288 -19.19 6.45 9.61
CA GLN A 288 -19.29 7.57 10.56
C GLN A 288 -19.41 7.08 12.00
N ALA A 289 -18.65 6.01 12.34
CA ALA A 289 -18.66 5.40 13.67
C ALA A 289 -18.50 6.44 14.79
N ASP A 290 -19.29 6.31 15.85
CA ASP A 290 -19.16 7.19 17.01
C ASP A 290 -17.84 6.91 17.74
N LEU A 291 -17.00 7.93 17.89
CA LEU A 291 -15.67 7.80 18.47
C LEU A 291 -15.62 8.50 19.83
N PRO A 292 -15.16 7.82 20.89
CA PRO A 292 -14.92 8.45 22.17
C PRO A 292 -13.98 9.66 22.04
N THR A 293 -14.09 10.59 22.97
CA THR A 293 -13.25 11.79 23.01
C THR A 293 -11.75 11.44 23.17
N PRO A 294 -10.82 12.28 22.69
CA PRO A 294 -9.38 11.97 22.70
C PRO A 294 -8.76 11.75 24.09
N ASP A 295 -9.36 12.33 25.14
CA ASP A 295 -8.98 12.16 26.54
C ASP A 295 -9.41 10.80 27.13
N THR A 296 -10.29 10.07 26.44
CA THR A 296 -10.63 8.70 26.82
C THR A 296 -9.42 7.77 26.61
N LYS A 297 -9.08 6.98 27.64
CA LYS A 297 -7.88 6.13 27.67
C LYS A 297 -7.79 5.21 26.44
N GLY A 298 -6.77 5.47 25.61
CA GLY A 298 -6.47 4.71 24.41
C GLY A 298 -7.40 4.98 23.22
N TYR A 299 -8.08 6.13 23.21
CA TYR A 299 -8.83 6.68 22.06
C TYR A 299 -8.25 8.00 21.55
N LYS A 300 -7.05 8.39 22.03
CA LYS A 300 -6.35 9.61 21.59
C LYS A 300 -6.33 9.77 20.07
N SER A 301 -6.00 8.70 19.35
CA SER A 301 -5.94 8.70 17.89
C SER A 301 -7.26 8.38 17.20
N GLY A 302 -8.34 8.03 17.92
CA GLY A 302 -9.63 7.68 17.28
C GLY A 302 -9.61 6.33 16.55
N ILE A 303 -8.70 5.43 16.91
CA ILE A 303 -8.63 4.09 16.33
C ILE A 303 -9.78 3.25 16.89
N ASP A 304 -10.67 2.81 16.00
CA ASP A 304 -11.64 1.79 16.34
C ASP A 304 -10.93 0.46 16.65
N ARG A 305 -11.20 -0.08 17.85
CA ARG A 305 -10.55 -1.28 18.37
C ARG A 305 -11.13 -2.56 17.77
N ALA A 306 -12.32 -2.51 17.17
CA ALA A 306 -12.95 -3.65 16.52
C ALA A 306 -12.03 -4.24 15.43
N TRP A 307 -11.34 -3.38 14.68
CA TRP A 307 -10.34 -3.75 13.66
C TRP A 307 -9.28 -4.76 14.12
N ARG A 308 -8.84 -4.66 15.38
CA ARG A 308 -7.84 -5.60 15.93
C ARG A 308 -8.39 -7.00 16.17
N LYS A 309 -9.71 -7.13 16.32
CA LYS A 309 -10.41 -8.39 16.48
C LYS A 309 -10.89 -8.94 15.14
N GLU A 310 -11.35 -8.06 14.25
CA GLU A 310 -11.95 -8.43 12.97
C GLU A 310 -10.91 -8.75 11.88
N ARG A 311 -9.73 -8.10 11.92
CA ARG A 311 -8.67 -8.29 10.91
C ARG A 311 -7.27 -8.51 11.53
N PRO A 312 -7.08 -9.54 12.38
CA PRO A 312 -5.78 -9.84 12.97
C PRO A 312 -4.87 -10.56 11.95
N SER A 313 -4.09 -9.81 11.19
CA SER A 313 -3.12 -10.40 10.25
C SER A 313 -2.06 -11.23 10.99
N GLN A 314 -1.97 -12.52 10.64
CA GLN A 314 -0.99 -13.44 11.20
C GLN A 314 0.47 -13.00 10.89
N TYR A 315 0.68 -12.31 9.78
CA TYR A 315 1.97 -11.78 9.38
C TYR A 315 2.49 -10.65 10.29
N ASN A 316 1.60 -9.99 11.03
CA ASN A 316 1.99 -9.01 12.06
C ASN A 316 2.46 -9.65 13.38
N SER A 317 2.57 -10.98 13.47
CA SER A 317 3.07 -11.67 14.65
C SER A 317 4.29 -12.51 14.33
N SER A 318 5.42 -12.25 15.00
CA SER A 318 6.62 -13.09 14.87
C SER A 318 6.38 -14.55 15.24
N LYS A 319 5.34 -14.83 16.05
CA LYS A 319 4.94 -16.19 16.40
C LYS A 319 4.20 -16.92 15.26
N HIS A 320 3.43 -16.20 14.44
CA HIS A 320 2.50 -16.80 13.48
C HIS A 320 2.89 -16.56 12.01
N ALA A 321 3.75 -15.57 11.72
CA ALA A 321 4.08 -15.16 10.37
C ALA A 321 4.71 -16.28 9.53
N LYS A 322 5.58 -17.11 10.14
CA LYS A 322 6.19 -18.27 9.49
C LYS A 322 5.15 -19.26 8.99
N GLU A 323 4.29 -19.73 9.89
CA GLU A 323 3.27 -20.73 9.57
C GLU A 323 2.27 -20.20 8.53
N ALA A 324 1.87 -18.94 8.65
CA ALA A 324 1.01 -18.27 7.68
C ALA A 324 1.66 -18.21 6.28
N TYR A 325 2.96 -17.89 6.21
CA TYR A 325 3.70 -17.86 4.95
C TYR A 325 3.84 -19.26 4.32
N GLU A 326 4.24 -20.26 5.11
CA GLU A 326 4.36 -21.65 4.65
C GLU A 326 3.04 -22.16 4.06
N LYS A 327 1.92 -21.89 4.75
CA LYS A 327 0.59 -22.28 4.30
C LYS A 327 0.19 -21.57 3.00
N LEU A 328 0.44 -20.26 2.92
CA LEU A 328 0.10 -19.47 1.73
C LEU A 328 0.87 -19.96 0.50
N VAL A 329 2.20 -20.08 0.60
CA VAL A 329 3.07 -20.55 -0.49
C VAL A 329 2.75 -21.99 -0.92
N ALA A 330 2.32 -22.84 0.01
CA ALA A 330 1.84 -24.19 -0.31
C ALA A 330 0.51 -24.20 -1.07
N THR A 331 -0.37 -23.22 -0.80
CA THR A 331 -1.71 -23.15 -1.41
C THR A 331 -1.69 -22.53 -2.81
N ILE A 332 -0.81 -21.55 -3.04
CA ILE A 332 -0.76 -20.80 -4.30
C ILE A 332 -0.51 -21.74 -5.50
N ASN A 333 -1.41 -21.66 -6.47
CA ASN A 333 -1.28 -22.26 -7.79
C ASN A 333 -0.73 -21.22 -8.78
N ALA A 334 0.60 -21.17 -8.91
CA ALA A 334 1.29 -20.24 -9.79
C ALA A 334 2.52 -20.90 -10.40
N ARG A 335 2.84 -20.53 -11.64
CA ARG A 335 4.10 -20.94 -12.29
C ARG A 335 5.31 -20.31 -11.60
N TYR A 336 5.25 -19.01 -11.32
CA TYR A 336 6.28 -18.32 -10.53
C TYR A 336 5.70 -17.70 -9.27
N ILE A 337 6.42 -17.81 -8.16
CA ILE A 337 6.14 -17.07 -6.92
C ILE A 337 7.30 -16.11 -6.67
N LEU A 338 7.01 -14.82 -6.61
CA LEU A 338 7.93 -13.75 -6.29
C LEU A 338 7.65 -13.24 -4.88
N THR A 339 8.55 -13.46 -3.92
CA THR A 339 8.42 -12.93 -2.57
C THR A 339 9.42 -11.80 -2.35
N SER A 340 8.95 -10.57 -2.21
CA SER A 340 9.79 -9.47 -1.74
C SER A 340 9.86 -9.51 -0.23
N TYR A 341 11.08 -9.63 0.31
CA TYR A 341 11.26 -9.67 1.75
C TYR A 341 12.56 -8.98 2.21
N SER A 342 12.73 -8.92 3.53
CA SER A 342 13.77 -8.16 4.21
C SER A 342 14.37 -8.99 5.33
N THR A 343 15.67 -8.88 5.57
CA THR A 343 16.36 -9.63 6.64
C THR A 343 15.92 -9.25 8.05
N ASP A 344 15.21 -8.12 8.20
CA ASP A 344 14.70 -7.62 9.49
C ASP A 344 13.22 -8.01 9.75
N GLY A 345 12.62 -8.86 8.90
CA GLY A 345 11.21 -9.21 8.98
C GLY A 345 10.88 -10.25 10.06
N ASN A 346 9.58 -10.39 10.39
CA ASN A 346 9.03 -11.37 11.32
C ASN A 346 9.23 -12.85 10.91
N ILE A 347 9.78 -13.12 9.73
CA ILE A 347 9.98 -14.47 9.18
C ILE A 347 11.48 -14.57 8.91
N GLU A 348 12.15 -15.53 9.53
CA GLU A 348 13.57 -15.74 9.31
C GLU A 348 13.83 -16.11 7.85
N ALA A 349 14.91 -15.58 7.26
CA ALA A 349 15.22 -15.81 5.85
C ALA A 349 15.36 -17.31 5.53
N GLY A 350 15.92 -18.11 6.45
CA GLY A 350 16.01 -19.56 6.28
C GLY A 350 14.66 -20.26 6.19
N ASP A 351 13.70 -19.86 7.03
CA ASP A 351 12.34 -20.42 7.02
C ASP A 351 11.60 -20.05 5.73
N LEU A 352 11.73 -18.79 5.30
CA LEU A 352 11.16 -18.30 4.04
C LEU A 352 11.71 -19.12 2.87
N LEU A 353 13.04 -19.18 2.72
CA LEU A 353 13.69 -19.92 1.64
C LEU A 353 13.35 -21.41 1.66
N GLN A 354 13.22 -22.01 2.84
CA GLN A 354 12.84 -23.42 2.96
C GLN A 354 11.40 -23.66 2.50
N ALA A 355 10.46 -22.76 2.81
CA ALA A 355 9.10 -22.82 2.30
C ALA A 355 9.06 -22.74 0.75
N ASN A 356 9.84 -21.84 0.17
CA ASN A 356 9.95 -21.69 -1.29
C ASN A 356 10.62 -22.91 -1.95
N LEU A 357 11.68 -23.46 -1.36
CA LEU A 357 12.36 -24.66 -1.86
C LEU A 357 11.46 -25.90 -1.87
N LYS A 358 10.49 -26.00 -0.95
CA LYS A 358 9.46 -27.06 -0.98
C LYS A 358 8.55 -26.96 -2.22
N ARG A 359 8.46 -25.79 -2.85
CA ARG A 359 7.60 -25.55 -4.03
C ARG A 359 8.32 -25.63 -5.36
N GLY A 360 9.62 -25.40 -5.41
CA GLY A 360 10.35 -25.45 -6.67
C GLY A 360 11.76 -24.90 -6.59
N ARG A 361 12.34 -24.59 -7.76
CA ARG A 361 13.67 -23.99 -7.86
C ARG A 361 13.64 -22.55 -7.39
N VAL A 362 14.61 -22.15 -6.58
CA VAL A 362 14.74 -20.81 -6.03
C VAL A 362 15.92 -20.07 -6.62
N THR A 363 15.72 -18.79 -6.95
CA THR A 363 16.77 -17.83 -7.31
C THR A 363 16.56 -16.55 -6.50
N LEU A 364 17.64 -15.82 -6.22
CA LEU A 364 17.60 -14.60 -5.42
C LEU A 364 18.07 -13.40 -6.25
N LEU A 365 17.33 -12.31 -6.13
CA LEU A 365 17.80 -10.97 -6.48
C LEU A 365 17.88 -10.13 -5.22
N THR A 366 18.93 -9.34 -5.07
CA THR A 366 19.19 -8.58 -3.83
C THR A 366 19.47 -7.12 -4.15
N GLN A 367 19.03 -6.22 -3.27
CA GLN A 367 19.41 -4.82 -3.32
C GLN A 367 19.61 -4.27 -1.90
N ASP A 368 20.71 -3.56 -1.70
CA ASP A 368 20.93 -2.86 -0.44
C ASP A 368 20.07 -1.59 -0.36
N VAL A 369 19.32 -1.44 0.73
CA VAL A 369 18.53 -0.23 0.98
C VAL A 369 18.90 0.39 2.34
N PRO A 370 19.05 1.72 2.44
CA PRO A 370 19.19 2.38 3.74
C PRO A 370 17.95 2.13 4.62
N ARG A 371 18.14 1.79 5.89
CA ARG A 371 17.03 1.54 6.84
C ARG A 371 16.12 2.77 6.94
N TYR A 372 14.80 2.57 6.95
CA TYR A 372 13.85 3.68 7.11
C TYR A 372 14.04 4.36 8.48
N ARG A 373 14.17 5.70 8.49
CA ARG A 373 14.35 6.48 9.72
C ARG A 373 13.23 7.50 9.87
N VAL A 374 12.60 7.51 11.06
CA VAL A 374 11.57 8.48 11.43
C VAL A 374 12.18 9.83 11.83
N SER A 375 13.44 9.85 12.30
CA SER A 375 14.18 11.09 12.62
C SER A 375 15.68 10.94 12.36
N LYS A 376 16.37 12.05 12.03
CA LYS A 376 17.83 12.07 11.78
C LYS A 376 18.67 11.81 13.04
N GLN A 377 18.11 12.00 14.23
CA GLN A 377 18.83 12.01 15.51
C GLN A 377 18.90 10.64 16.22
N ARG A 378 18.16 9.62 15.77
CA ARG A 378 18.27 8.27 16.35
C ARG A 378 19.29 7.45 15.55
N GLN A 379 20.43 7.15 16.17
CA GLN A 379 21.38 6.17 15.63
C GLN A 379 20.75 4.77 15.75
N SER A 380 20.77 4.02 14.66
CA SER A 380 20.45 2.59 14.64
C SER A 380 21.79 1.86 14.59
N GLU A 381 22.00 0.88 15.47
CA GLU A 381 23.23 0.06 15.50
C GLU A 381 23.51 -0.61 14.14
N ARG A 382 22.46 -0.85 13.34
CA ARG A 382 22.55 -1.32 11.93
C ARG A 382 22.07 -0.24 10.97
N ALA A 383 22.96 0.27 10.12
CA ALA A 383 22.66 1.41 9.24
C ALA A 383 21.84 1.03 7.99
N ARG A 384 21.84 -0.25 7.59
CA ARG A 384 21.27 -0.75 6.33
C ARG A 384 20.54 -2.07 6.56
N VAL A 385 19.62 -2.38 5.66
CA VAL A 385 18.87 -3.64 5.63
C VAL A 385 18.96 -4.20 4.22
N LEU A 386 19.11 -5.52 4.11
CA LEU A 386 19.12 -6.19 2.83
C LEU A 386 17.68 -6.50 2.42
N GLU A 387 17.22 -5.86 1.36
CA GLU A 387 15.96 -6.22 0.70
C GLU A 387 16.29 -7.24 -0.40
N PHE A 388 15.46 -8.27 -0.52
CA PHE A 388 15.67 -9.32 -1.50
C PHE A 388 14.34 -9.80 -2.09
N ILE A 389 14.41 -10.33 -3.31
CA ILE A 389 13.30 -10.98 -4.00
C ILE A 389 13.66 -12.44 -4.17
N VAL A 390 12.82 -13.31 -3.61
CA VAL A 390 12.88 -14.75 -3.84
C VAL A 390 12.04 -15.07 -5.06
N ILE A 391 12.67 -15.63 -6.08
CA ILE A 391 12.04 -16.09 -7.32
C ILE A 391 11.92 -17.61 -7.23
N THR A 392 10.69 -18.12 -7.19
CA THR A 392 10.42 -19.56 -7.13
C THR A 392 9.76 -20.02 -8.40
N ASP A 393 10.42 -20.91 -9.13
CA ASP A 393 9.90 -21.60 -10.32
C ASP A 393 9.30 -22.94 -9.88
N THR A 394 7.97 -23.01 -9.81
CA THR A 394 7.24 -24.17 -9.25
C THR A 394 7.22 -25.38 -10.18
N HIS A 395 7.59 -25.18 -11.46
CA HIS A 395 7.67 -26.25 -12.46
C HIS A 395 9.08 -26.86 -12.53
N ALA A 396 10.09 -26.19 -11.97
CA ALA A 396 11.45 -26.67 -11.92
C ALA A 396 11.75 -27.47 -10.64
N LYS A 397 12.70 -28.42 -10.74
CA LYS A 397 13.18 -29.18 -9.58
C LYS A 397 13.78 -28.24 -8.53
N SER A 398 13.47 -28.51 -7.26
CA SER A 398 13.98 -27.78 -6.12
C SER A 398 15.52 -27.67 -6.15
N GLY A 399 16.01 -26.51 -5.71
CA GLY A 399 17.43 -26.16 -5.66
C GLY A 399 17.64 -24.66 -5.85
N PRO A 400 18.84 -24.13 -5.59
CA PRO A 400 20.00 -24.80 -4.98
C PRO A 400 19.76 -25.12 -3.48
N PRO A 401 20.66 -25.86 -2.81
CA PRO A 401 20.51 -26.19 -1.39
C PRO A 401 20.39 -24.94 -0.51
N LEU A 402 19.61 -25.03 0.57
CA LEU A 402 19.35 -23.90 1.49
C LEU A 402 20.64 -23.21 1.97
N ARG A 403 21.68 -23.98 2.30
CA ARG A 403 22.99 -23.44 2.71
C ARG A 403 23.60 -22.50 1.67
N GLN A 404 23.45 -22.81 0.39
CA GLN A 404 23.97 -21.97 -0.69
C GLN A 404 23.19 -20.66 -0.80
N LEU A 405 21.86 -20.72 -0.71
CA LEU A 405 21.00 -19.53 -0.74
C LEU A 405 21.25 -18.61 0.46
N LEU A 406 21.36 -19.18 1.66
CA LEU A 406 21.73 -18.42 2.86
C LEU A 406 23.12 -17.81 2.73
N GLY A 407 24.09 -18.57 2.22
CA GLY A 407 25.44 -18.06 1.94
C GLY A 407 25.43 -16.88 0.97
N GLN A 408 24.59 -16.90 -0.06
CA GLN A 408 24.40 -15.77 -0.97
C GLN A 408 23.84 -14.54 -0.23
N LEU A 409 22.76 -14.69 0.54
CA LEU A 409 22.19 -13.56 1.30
C LEU A 409 23.18 -12.96 2.29
N TYR A 410 23.92 -13.80 3.03
CA TYR A 410 24.94 -13.31 3.96
C TYR A 410 26.09 -12.60 3.24
N HIS A 411 26.55 -13.14 2.11
CA HIS A 411 27.58 -12.50 1.30
C HIS A 411 27.13 -11.12 0.79
N PHE A 412 25.90 -11.00 0.30
CA PHE A 412 25.35 -9.70 -0.12
C PHE A 412 25.16 -8.74 1.05
N ALA A 413 24.70 -9.23 2.21
CA ALA A 413 24.59 -8.43 3.42
C ALA A 413 25.95 -7.87 3.87
N GLU A 414 27.00 -8.70 3.85
CA GLU A 414 28.37 -8.29 4.18
C GLU A 414 28.91 -7.23 3.21
N LEU A 415 28.76 -7.43 1.89
CA LEU A 415 29.14 -6.45 0.88
C LEU A 415 28.39 -5.11 1.03
N GLY A 416 27.13 -5.19 1.46
CA GLY A 416 26.30 -4.02 1.75
C GLY A 416 26.62 -3.32 3.06
N GLY A 417 27.45 -3.90 3.94
CA GLY A 417 27.73 -3.40 5.29
C GLY A 417 26.57 -3.59 6.27
N VAL A 418 25.75 -4.63 6.07
CA VAL A 418 24.67 -5.05 6.98
C VAL A 418 25.23 -6.07 7.96
N ASP A 419 25.17 -5.77 9.27
CA ASP A 419 25.53 -6.74 10.30
C ASP A 419 24.43 -7.81 10.46
N THR A 420 24.82 -9.07 10.29
CA THR A 420 23.95 -10.26 10.37
C THR A 420 24.14 -11.06 11.67
N THR A 421 25.01 -10.63 12.58
CA THR A 421 25.53 -11.46 13.69
C THR A 421 24.76 -11.37 15.02
N GLY A 422 23.61 -10.68 15.06
CA GLY A 422 22.88 -10.43 16.32
C GLY A 422 21.36 -10.56 16.24
N VAL A 423 20.76 -11.11 17.31
CA VAL A 423 19.31 -11.27 17.51
C VAL A 423 18.61 -9.90 17.48
N SER A 424 17.56 -9.79 16.67
CA SER A 424 16.77 -8.57 16.48
C SER A 424 16.13 -8.10 17.79
N THR A 425 16.71 -7.09 18.45
CA THR A 425 16.02 -6.32 19.48
C THR A 425 15.19 -5.24 18.78
N GLN A 426 13.92 -5.55 18.50
CA GLN A 426 12.94 -4.56 18.07
C GLN A 426 12.78 -3.49 19.16
N LEU A 427 13.28 -2.27 18.90
CA LEU A 427 12.97 -1.11 19.71
C LEU A 427 11.47 -0.79 19.57
N ALA A 428 10.74 -0.97 20.67
CA ALA A 428 9.35 -0.54 20.82
C ALA A 428 9.24 0.97 20.53
N LEU A 429 8.70 1.32 19.37
CA LEU A 429 8.26 2.68 19.06
C LEU A 429 6.90 2.89 19.74
N TRP A 430 6.93 3.48 20.95
CA TRP A 430 5.78 4.11 21.59
C TRP A 430 5.49 5.48 20.98
#